data_AF-A0A925AST0-F1
#
_entry.id   AF-A0A925AST0-F1
#
_cell.length_a   1.000
_cell.length_b   1.000
_cell.length_c   1.000
_cell.angle_alpha   90.00
_cell.angle_beta   90.00
_cell.angle_gamma   90.00
#
_symmetry.space_group_name_H-M   'P 1'
#
loop_
_entity.id
_entity.type
_entity.pdbx_description
1 polymer ?
#
loop_
_entity_poly.entity_id
_entity_poly.type
_entity_poly.pdbx_seq_one_letter_code
_entity_poly.pdbx_strand_id
1 'polypeptide(L)' 'MKKISNNQNGFSYFVSAKQLALYAKLTDLEKLQWVDDARTFTLIGQTAETKARHESLRKGHAQK' A
#
# COMPACT_ATOMS: atom_id res chain seq x y z
N MET A 1 18.96 16.55 21.93
CA MET A 1 17.77 15.89 21.34
C MET A 1 17.99 15.75 19.84
N LYS A 2 18.02 14.53 19.30
CA LYS A 2 18.22 14.26 17.85
C LYS A 2 17.03 14.81 17.07
N LYS A 3 17.27 15.68 16.08
CA LYS A 3 16.29 16.05 15.06
C LYS A 3 15.88 14.78 14.32
N ILE A 4 14.66 14.31 14.53
CA ILE A 4 14.03 13.30 13.68
C ILE A 4 13.74 14.00 12.36
N SER A 5 14.46 13.64 11.30
CA SER A 5 14.20 14.11 9.94
C SER A 5 12.78 13.68 9.57
N ASN A 6 11.86 14.65 9.50
CA ASN A 6 10.50 14.43 9.09
C ASN A 6 10.51 14.12 7.58
N ASN A 7 10.73 12.85 7.22
CA ASN A 7 10.49 12.38 5.86
C ASN A 7 8.98 12.40 5.63
N GLN A 8 8.45 13.56 5.23
CA GLN A 8 7.02 13.82 4.98
C GLN A 8 6.42 13.06 3.79
N ASN A 9 7.13 12.08 3.22
CA ASN A 9 6.75 11.40 1.97
C ASN A 9 6.16 9.99 2.20
N GLY A 10 5.49 9.76 3.33
CA GLY A 10 4.81 8.50 3.63
C GLY A 10 3.29 8.60 3.44
N PHE A 11 2.67 7.53 2.97
CA PHE A 11 1.21 7.41 2.99
C PHE A 11 0.77 6.86 4.35
N SER A 12 -0.19 7.53 4.99
CA SER A 12 -0.86 7.05 6.20
C SER A 12 -2.35 6.94 5.96
N TYR A 13 -2.97 5.86 6.42
CA TYR A 13 -4.42 5.70 6.39
C TYR A 13 -4.92 5.17 7.73
N PHE A 14 -6.15 5.52 8.08
CA PHE A 14 -6.79 5.07 9.31
C PHE A 14 -7.52 3.74 9.07
N VAL A 15 -7.35 2.78 9.99
CA VAL A 15 -8.07 1.49 9.98
C VAL A 15 -8.90 1.40 11.25
N SER A 16 -10.22 1.27 11.08
CA SER A 16 -11.15 1.16 12.20
C SER A 16 -11.08 -0.22 12.86
N ALA A 17 -11.45 -0.28 14.15
CA ALA A 17 -11.58 -1.54 14.89
C ALA A 17 -12.54 -2.53 14.21
N LYS A 18 -13.62 -2.04 13.58
CA LYS A 18 -14.55 -2.86 12.81
C LYS A 18 -13.88 -3.52 11.59
N GLN A 19 -13.05 -2.78 10.86
CA GLN A 19 -12.31 -3.33 9.71
C GLN A 19 -11.31 -4.41 10.16
N LEU A 20 -10.61 -4.19 11.27
CA LEU A 20 -9.71 -5.19 11.83
C LEU A 20 -10.47 -6.46 12.25
N ALA A 21 -11.61 -6.32 12.91
CA ALA A 21 -12.43 -7.46 13.31
C ALA A 21 -13.01 -8.24 12.12
N LEU A 22 -13.30 -7.58 11.00
CA LEU A 22 -13.73 -8.25 9.76
C LEU A 22 -12.57 -9.01 9.11
N TYR A 23 -11.40 -8.38 9.01
CA TYR A 23 -10.19 -9.01 8.46
C TYR A 23 -9.78 -10.25 9.28
N ALA A 24 -9.89 -10.19 10.60
CA ALA A 24 -9.55 -11.30 11.49
C ALA A 24 -10.44 -12.55 11.30
N LYS A 25 -11.63 -12.40 10.69
CA LYS A 25 -12.55 -13.53 10.41
C LYS A 25 -12.21 -14.26 9.12
N LEU A 26 -11.36 -13.68 8.27
CA LEU A 26 -10.98 -14.29 7.00
C LEU A 26 -10.06 -15.50 7.23
N THR A 27 -10.27 -16.54 6.44
CA THR A 27 -9.32 -17.62 6.25
C THR A 27 -8.05 -17.10 5.56
N ASP A 28 -6.96 -17.88 5.63
CA ASP A 28 -5.71 -17.45 4.99
C ASP A 28 -5.84 -17.35 3.47
N LEU A 29 -6.66 -18.20 2.85
CA LEU A 29 -6.97 -18.09 1.42
C LEU A 29 -7.68 -16.78 1.09
N GLU A 30 -8.69 -16.39 1.87
CA GLU A 30 -9.42 -15.14 1.67
C GLU A 30 -8.55 -13.91 1.91
N LYS A 31 -7.59 -13.97 2.84
CA LYS A 31 -6.61 -12.90 3.03
C LYS A 31 -5.71 -12.75 1.80
N LEU A 32 -5.26 -13.86 1.22
CA LEU A 32 -4.48 -13.83 -0.02
C LEU A 32 -5.29 -13.25 -1.18
N GLN A 33 -6.54 -13.69 -1.32
CA GLN A 33 -7.46 -13.13 -2.33
C GLN A 33 -7.64 -11.63 -2.14
N TRP A 34 -7.84 -11.16 -0.89
CA TRP A 34 -7.96 -9.74 -0.58
C TRP A 34 -6.72 -8.93 -0.99
N VAL A 35 -5.51 -9.48 -0.78
CA VAL A 35 -4.25 -8.83 -1.22
C VAL A 35 -4.19 -8.74 -2.75
N ASP A 36 -4.57 -9.80 -3.45
CA ASP A 36 -4.58 -9.83 -4.91
C ASP A 36 -5.63 -8.88 -5.51
N ASP A 37 -6.81 -8.80 -4.90
CA ASP A 37 -7.87 -7.87 -5.29
C ASP A 37 -7.41 -6.41 -5.08
N ALA A 38 -6.79 -6.11 -3.94
CA ALA A 38 -6.26 -4.78 -3.64
C ALA A 38 -5.14 -4.37 -4.62
N ARG A 39 -4.27 -5.32 -4.99
CA ARG A 39 -3.26 -5.13 -6.03
C ARG A 39 -3.92 -4.84 -7.38
N THR A 40 -4.91 -5.63 -7.77
CA THR A 40 -5.63 -5.49 -9.03
C THR A 40 -6.34 -4.13 -9.13
N PHE A 41 -7.04 -3.73 -8.08
CA PHE A 41 -7.66 -2.41 -7.97
C PHE A 41 -6.65 -1.28 -8.18
N THR A 42 -5.50 -1.39 -7.50
CA THR A 42 -4.42 -0.39 -7.62
C THR A 42 -3.89 -0.30 -9.04
N LEU A 43 -3.67 -1.45 -9.71
CA LEU A 43 -3.16 -1.51 -11.08
C LEU A 43 -4.14 -0.94 -12.11
N ILE A 44 -5.44 -1.22 -11.95
CA ILE A 44 -6.49 -0.69 -12.84
C ILE A 44 -6.60 0.84 -12.70
N GLY A 45 -6.41 1.37 -11.49
CA GLY A 45 -6.50 2.81 -11.23
C GLY A 45 -5.23 3.62 -11.55
N GLN A 46 -4.19 3.01 -12.12
CA GLN A 46 -2.93 3.72 -12.38
C GLN A 46 -3.05 4.76 -13.49
N THR A 47 -2.42 5.92 -13.26
CA THR A 47 -2.10 6.87 -14.33
C THR A 47 -0.74 6.49 -14.95
N ALA A 48 -0.41 7.08 -16.11
CA ALA A 48 0.91 6.88 -16.71
C ALA A 48 2.06 7.25 -15.75
N GLU A 49 1.85 8.31 -14.95
CA GLU A 49 2.80 8.76 -13.94
C GLU A 49 2.95 7.74 -12.80
N THR A 50 1.84 7.30 -12.17
CA THR A 50 1.92 6.38 -11.03
C THR A 50 2.42 5.01 -11.46
N LYS A 51 2.13 4.58 -12.70
CA LYS A 51 2.71 3.38 -13.31
C LYS A 51 4.23 3.47 -13.43
N ALA A 52 4.77 4.58 -13.95
CA ALA A 52 6.22 4.80 -14.09
C ALA A 52 6.93 4.85 -12.72
N ARG A 53 6.29 5.48 -11.72
CA ARG A 53 6.79 5.52 -10.34
C ARG A 53 6.80 4.13 -9.70
N HIS A 54 5.71 3.36 -9.83
CA HIS A 54 5.64 1.98 -9.32
C HIS A 54 6.69 1.08 -9.96
N GLU A 55 6.92 1.20 -11.27
CA GLU A 55 7.96 0.43 -11.97
C GLU A 55 9.37 0.80 -11.51
N SER A 56 9.62 2.09 -11.24
CA SER A 56 10.89 2.56 -10.68
C SER A 56 11.12 1.99 -9.28
N LEU A 57 10.09 2.01 -8.43
CA LEU A 57 10.13 1.42 -7.09
C LEU A 57 10.34 -0.11 -7.14
N ARG A 58 9.68 -0.82 -8.06
CA ARG A 58 9.86 -2.26 -8.29
C ARG A 58 11.31 -2.61 -8.66
N LYS A 59 11.99 -1.73 -9.39
CA LYS A 59 13.41 -1.86 -9.76
C LYS A 59 14.38 -1.40 -8.65
N GLY A 60 13.87 -0.94 -7.52
CA GLY A 60 14.69 -0.42 -6.41
C GLY A 60 15.25 0.98 -6.66
N HIS A 61 14.74 1.71 -7.65
CA HIS A 61 15.11 3.11 -7.85
C HIS A 61 14.29 4.00 -6.91
N ALA A 62 14.92 4.49 -5.85
CA ALA A 62 14.32 5.48 -4.97
C ALA A 62 14.06 6.78 -5.76
N GLN A 63 12.82 7.26 -5.72
CA GLN A 63 12.47 8.59 -6.22
C GLN A 63 13.13 9.61 -5.27
N LYS A 64 14.16 10.32 -5.75
CA LYS A 64 14.78 11.45 -5.03
C LYS A 64 13.83 12.63 -5.00
#